data_AF-A0AB36YZD1-F1
#
_entry.id   AF-A0AB36YZD1-F1
#
_cell.length_a   1.000
_cell.length_b   1.000
_cell.length_c   1.000
_cell.angle_alpha   90.00
_cell.angle_beta   90.00
_cell.angle_gamma   90.00
#
_symmetry.space_group_name_H-M   'P 1'
#
loop_
_entity.id
_entity.type
_entity.pdbx_description
1 polymer ?
#
loop_
_entity_poly.entity_id
_entity_poly.type
_entity_poly.pdbx_seq_one_letter_code
_entity_poly.pdbx_strand_id
1 'polypeptide(L)'
;MAVKRTAADDAATDAAGSAAEPVAPGCVTFTDSAYTSRSLFLQAGDGLREFKVLAGRVTVQADDDEALAFLGGHADLQRLDG
;
A
#
# COMPACT_ATOMS: atom_id res chain seq x y z
N MET A 1 44.85 9.96 14.95
CA MET A 1 43.98 9.29 15.95
C MET A 1 42.58 9.23 15.39
N ALA A 2 41.92 8.08 15.59
CA ALA A 2 40.82 7.55 14.81
C ALA A 2 39.48 8.31 14.92
N VAL A 3 38.73 8.20 13.81
CA VAL A 3 37.29 8.41 13.56
C VAL A 3 36.34 8.04 14.71
N LYS A 4 35.17 8.69 14.75
CA LYS A 4 33.87 8.00 14.68
C LYS A 4 32.69 8.92 14.32
N ARG A 5 32.11 8.61 13.17
CA ARG A 5 30.77 8.95 12.67
C ARG A 5 29.73 8.23 13.53
N THR A 6 28.76 8.95 14.10
CA THR A 6 27.60 8.33 14.73
C THR A 6 26.60 7.97 13.64
N ALA A 7 26.34 6.68 13.54
CA ALA A 7 25.48 6.02 12.58
C ALA A 7 24.01 6.09 13.01
N ALA A 8 23.14 5.89 12.01
CA ALA A 8 21.71 5.73 12.10
C ALA A 8 21.31 4.60 13.07
N ASP A 9 20.22 4.85 13.76
CA ASP A 9 19.46 4.00 14.68
C ASP A 9 18.03 4.00 14.09
N ASP A 10 17.30 2.93 13.87
CA ASP A 10 17.51 1.51 14.06
C ASP A 10 16.60 0.81 13.03
N ALA A 11 17.01 -0.34 12.52
CA ALA A 11 16.24 -1.14 11.58
C ALA A 11 16.03 -2.52 12.18
N ALA A 12 14.77 -2.84 12.50
CA ALA A 12 14.13 -4.14 12.24
C ALA A 12 12.95 -4.38 13.20
N THR A 13 11.76 -4.50 12.65
CA THR A 13 10.61 -5.24 13.21
C THR A 13 9.71 -5.47 12.00
N ASP A 14 9.24 -6.65 11.65
CA ASP A 14 9.54 -8.02 12.02
C ASP A 14 8.97 -8.82 10.83
N ALA A 15 9.70 -9.80 10.31
CA ALA A 15 9.12 -10.72 9.35
C ALA A 15 8.26 -11.72 10.14
N ALA A 16 6.99 -11.40 10.34
CA ALA A 16 6.03 -12.28 10.99
C ALA A 16 4.78 -12.44 10.11
N GLY A 17 4.69 -13.61 9.49
CA GLY A 17 3.43 -14.29 9.22
C GLY A 17 2.55 -13.73 8.11
N SER A 18 2.22 -14.59 7.14
CA SER A 18 0.98 -14.48 6.39
C SER A 18 -0.22 -14.60 7.33
N ALA A 19 -0.54 -13.53 8.05
CA ALA A 19 -1.86 -13.30 8.59
C ALA A 19 -2.52 -12.35 7.61
N ALA A 20 -3.43 -12.87 6.79
CA ALA A 20 -4.44 -12.03 6.18
C ALA A 20 -5.23 -11.44 7.35
N GLU A 21 -4.85 -10.24 7.79
CA GLU A 21 -5.63 -9.50 8.77
C GLU A 21 -7.05 -9.36 8.21
N PRO A 22 -8.09 -9.60 9.02
CA PRO A 22 -9.45 -9.37 8.58
C PRO A 22 -9.53 -7.93 8.10
N VAL A 23 -9.94 -7.74 6.84
CA VAL A 23 -10.30 -6.42 6.30
C VAL A 23 -11.20 -5.77 7.35
N ALA A 24 -10.69 -4.73 8.01
CA ALA A 24 -11.47 -3.99 8.97
C ALA A 24 -12.80 -3.62 8.30
N PRO A 25 -13.95 -3.78 8.98
CA PRO A 25 -15.23 -3.43 8.39
C PRO A 25 -15.15 -1.98 7.92
N GLY A 26 -15.24 -1.78 6.60
CA GLY A 26 -15.01 -0.48 5.98
C GLY A 26 -13.76 -0.38 5.09
N CYS A 27 -13.03 -1.46 4.80
CA CYS A 27 -11.95 -1.45 3.79
C CYS A 27 -12.35 -2.14 2.48
N VAL A 28 -11.79 -1.67 1.37
CA VAL A 28 -11.88 -2.29 0.04
C VAL A 28 -10.48 -2.73 -0.40
N THR A 29 -10.37 -3.97 -0.84
CA THR A 29 -9.13 -4.51 -1.41
C THR A 29 -9.23 -4.62 -2.91
N PHE A 30 -8.15 -4.29 -3.63
CA PHE A 30 -7.97 -4.59 -5.04
C PHE A 30 -6.86 -5.61 -5.22
N THR A 31 -7.00 -6.49 -6.19
CA THR A 31 -5.93 -7.35 -6.70
C THR A 31 -5.28 -6.72 -7.93
N ASP A 32 -3.96 -6.81 -8.02
CA ASP A 32 -3.16 -6.40 -9.17
C ASP A 32 -2.77 -7.65 -9.97
N SER A 33 -3.16 -7.67 -11.23
CA SER A 33 -2.90 -8.78 -12.15
C SER A 33 -1.57 -8.64 -12.91
N ALA A 34 -0.97 -7.44 -12.92
CA ALA A 34 0.25 -7.13 -13.65
C ALA A 34 1.50 -7.20 -12.76
N TYR A 35 1.38 -6.84 -11.47
CA TYR A 35 2.51 -6.73 -10.55
C TYR A 35 2.21 -7.34 -9.18
N THR A 36 3.18 -8.08 -8.64
CA THR A 36 3.13 -8.56 -7.24
C THR A 36 3.54 -7.48 -6.23
N SER A 37 4.24 -6.42 -6.69
CA SER A 37 4.59 -5.26 -5.88
C SER A 37 4.83 -4.03 -6.74
N ARG A 38 4.26 -2.87 -6.37
CA ARG A 38 4.52 -1.56 -6.97
C ARG A 38 3.98 -0.42 -6.10
N SER A 39 4.47 0.78 -6.36
CA SER A 39 3.94 2.02 -5.78
C SER A 39 3.11 2.77 -6.81
N LEU A 40 1.90 3.15 -6.43
CA LEU A 40 1.00 4.00 -7.21
C LEU A 40 0.90 5.36 -6.53
N PHE A 41 0.89 6.43 -7.32
CA PHE A 41 0.89 7.79 -6.78
C PHE A 41 -0.30 8.57 -7.33
N LEU A 42 -1.18 9.01 -6.42
CA LEU A 42 -2.29 9.90 -6.70
C LEU A 42 -1.90 11.31 -6.26
N GLN A 43 -2.07 12.28 -7.14
CA GLN A 43 -1.96 13.69 -6.77
C GLN A 43 -3.22 14.09 -5.99
N ALA A 44 -3.06 14.47 -4.72
CA ALA A 44 -4.13 14.91 -3.84
C ALA A 44 -3.83 16.33 -3.36
N GLY A 45 -4.49 17.32 -3.96
CA GLY A 45 -4.17 18.74 -3.76
C GLY A 45 -2.70 19.05 -4.10
N ASP A 46 -1.98 19.63 -3.14
CA ASP A 46 -0.57 20.00 -3.28
C ASP A 46 0.40 18.84 -2.97
N GLY A 47 -0.12 17.66 -2.62
CA GLY A 47 0.65 16.49 -2.21
C GLY A 47 0.53 15.30 -3.15
N LEU A 48 1.38 14.30 -2.92
CA LEU A 48 1.30 12.97 -3.52
C LEU A 48 0.95 11.96 -2.45
N ARG A 49 -0.09 11.17 -2.71
CA ARG A 49 -0.48 10.03 -1.91
C ARG A 49 0.02 8.74 -2.56
N GLU A 50 0.78 7.96 -1.82
CA GLU A 50 1.26 6.66 -2.26
C GLU A 50 0.28 5.54 -1.85
N PHE A 51 -0.01 4.64 -2.78
CA PHE A 51 -0.67 3.37 -2.54
C PHE A 51 0.30 2.24 -2.89
N LYS A 52 0.64 1.42 -1.90
CA LYS A 52 1.54 0.27 -2.10
C LYS A 52 0.74 -0.96 -2.43
N VAL A 53 1.02 -1.54 -3.59
CA VAL A 53 0.63 -2.90 -3.92
C VAL A 53 1.67 -3.83 -3.31
N LEU A 54 1.24 -4.74 -2.45
CA LEU A 54 2.07 -5.75 -1.80
C LEU A 54 1.40 -7.12 -1.98
N ALA A 55 2.19 -8.12 -2.38
CA ALA A 55 1.67 -9.45 -2.71
C ALA A 55 0.50 -9.41 -3.72
N GLY A 56 0.55 -8.48 -4.68
CA GLY A 56 -0.48 -8.25 -5.68
C GLY A 56 -1.77 -7.68 -5.10
N ARG A 57 -1.74 -7.03 -3.93
CA ARG A 57 -2.93 -6.46 -3.29
C ARG A 57 -2.68 -5.04 -2.80
N VAL A 58 -3.72 -4.23 -2.85
CA VAL A 58 -3.77 -2.89 -2.22
C VAL A 58 -5.11 -2.74 -1.53
N THR A 59 -5.09 -2.22 -0.30
CA THR A 59 -6.30 -2.04 0.52
C THR A 59 -6.43 -0.58 0.89
N VAL A 60 -7.63 -0.03 0.72
CA VAL A 60 -8.00 1.36 1.03
C VAL A 60 -9.28 1.39 1.85
N GLN A 61 -9.59 2.53 2.46
CA GLN A 61 -10.87 2.72 3.13
C GLN A 61 -12.01 2.79 2.10
N ALA A 62 -13.19 2.30 2.47
CA ALA A 62 -14.36 2.20 1.60
C ALA A 62 -15.11 3.53 1.47
N ASP A 63 -14.87 4.47 2.37
CA ASP A 63 -15.38 5.85 2.34
C ASP A 63 -14.41 6.82 1.63
N ASP A 64 -13.29 6.30 1.12
CA ASP A 64 -12.29 7.06 0.40
C ASP A 64 -12.59 7.07 -1.10
N ASP A 65 -13.57 7.88 -1.49
CA ASP A 65 -14.05 7.98 -2.88
C ASP A 65 -12.92 8.31 -3.87
N GLU A 66 -11.93 9.12 -3.46
CA GLU A 66 -10.80 9.50 -4.31
C GLU A 66 -9.86 8.30 -4.56
N ALA A 67 -9.56 7.52 -3.52
CA ALA A 67 -8.79 6.29 -3.67
C ALA A 67 -9.54 5.24 -4.50
N LEU A 68 -10.85 5.08 -4.28
CA LEU A 68 -11.67 4.13 -5.02
C LEU A 68 -11.75 4.48 -6.51
N ALA A 69 -11.94 5.75 -6.85
CA ALA A 69 -11.96 6.22 -8.23
C ALA A 69 -10.59 6.05 -8.91
N PHE A 70 -9.51 6.39 -8.20
CA PHE A 70 -8.15 6.24 -8.71
C PHE A 70 -7.81 4.76 -8.99
N LEU A 71 -7.99 3.89 -8.00
CA LEU A 71 -7.69 2.46 -8.15
C LEU A 71 -8.64 1.77 -9.14
N GLY A 72 -9.92 2.16 -9.17
CA GLY A 72 -10.89 1.64 -10.14
C GLY A 72 -10.63 2.07 -11.59
N GLY A 73 -9.82 3.11 -11.81
CA GLY A 73 -9.39 3.55 -13.15
C GLY A 73 -8.27 2.71 -13.76
N HIS A 74 -7.64 1.83 -12.99
CA HIS A 74 -6.55 0.97 -13.44
C HIS A 74 -7.09 -0.36 -14.00
N ALA A 75 -6.85 -0.64 -15.29
CA ALA A 75 -7.34 -1.85 -15.96
C ALA A 75 -6.72 -3.16 -15.40
N ASP A 76 -5.54 -3.05 -14.79
CA ASP A 76 -4.81 -4.14 -14.14
C ASP A 76 -5.27 -4.40 -12.70
N LEU A 77 -6.03 -3.48 -12.10
CA LEU A 77 -6.59 -3.60 -10.76
C LEU A 77 -8.04 -4.07 -10.80
N GLN A 78 -8.35 -5.07 -9.99
CA GLN A 78 -9.71 -5.59 -9.84
C GLN A 78 -10.12 -5.53 -8.38
N ARG A 79 -11.26 -4.92 -8.09
CA ARG A 79 -11.82 -4.89 -6.74
C ARG A 79 -12.17 -6.33 -6.32
N LEU A 80 -11.75 -6.70 -5.12
CA LEU A 80 -12.15 -7.92 -4.44
C LEU A 80 -13.35 -7.58 -3.58
N ASP A 81 -14.53 -7.99 -4.00
CA ASP A 81 -15.71 -7.97 -3.14
C ASP A 81 -15.55 -9.09 -2.11
N GLY A 82 -15.55 -8.71 -0.82
CA GLY A 82 -15.49 -9.64 0.32
C GLY A 82 -16.86 -10.22 0.66
#